data_AF-A0A350QT15-F1
#
_entry.id   AF-A0A350QT15-F1
#
_cell.length_a   1.000
_cell.length_b   1.000
_cell.length_c   1.000
_cell.angle_alpha   90.00
_cell.angle_beta   90.00
_cell.angle_gamma   90.00
#
_symmetry.space_group_name_H-M   'P 1'
#
loop_
_entity.id
_entity.type
_entity.pdbx_description
1 polymer ?
#
loop_
_entity_poly.entity_id
_entity_poly.type
_entity_poly.pdbx_seq_one_letter_code
_entity_poly.pdbx_strand_id
1 'polypeptide(L)'
;MKLILLLLVFVFGLLQNFQAGMNSTMGGVLGDRFQAGFINGFLNVCILILVLMVLWRGFPSTGLLKEAPWWAFLGGAIGAGIVVVQLSAAPILGAGLMVALFVAGQVSGSLIVDTWGLVGYPVRSISGLRLLALGLIVVGVVLALLTDVPVDSQAASVHKGTIES
;
A
#
# COMPACT_ATOMS: atom_id res chain seq x y z
N MET A 1 -13.76 -12.11 18.02
CA MET A 1 -13.06 -12.25 16.73
C MET A 1 -13.20 -11.03 15.81
N LYS A 2 -14.40 -10.59 15.41
CA LYS A 2 -14.56 -9.43 14.50
C LYS A 2 -13.88 -8.14 14.97
N LEU A 3 -14.04 -7.77 16.24
CA LEU A 3 -13.42 -6.56 16.80
C LEU A 3 -11.88 -6.60 16.74
N ILE A 4 -11.27 -7.76 17.01
CA ILE A 4 -9.82 -7.94 16.94
C ILE A 4 -9.33 -7.72 15.51
N LEU A 5 -10.04 -8.25 14.51
CA LEU A 5 -9.69 -8.03 13.10
C LEU A 5 -9.82 -6.56 12.71
N LEU A 6 -10.87 -5.86 13.15
CA LEU A 6 -11.04 -4.43 12.89
C LEU A 6 -9.89 -3.61 13.48
N LEU A 7 -9.50 -3.91 14.72
CA LEU A 7 -8.37 -3.25 15.39
C LEU A 7 -7.06 -3.54 14.66
N LEU A 8 -6.80 -4.79 14.26
CA LEU A 8 -5.60 -5.14 13.52
C LEU A 8 -5.53 -4.41 12.17
N VAL A 9 -6.61 -4.41 11.39
CA VAL A 9 -6.67 -3.69 10.10
C VAL A 9 -6.41 -2.21 10.30
N PHE A 10 -7.01 -1.59 11.34
CA PHE A 10 -6.78 -0.19 11.64
C PHE A 10 -5.33 0.10 12.04
N VAL A 11 -4.75 -0.70 12.94
CA VAL A 11 -3.36 -0.54 13.39
C VAL A 11 -2.39 -0.71 12.23
N PHE A 12 -2.57 -1.73 11.38
CA PHE A 12 -1.72 -1.90 10.20
C PHE A 12 -1.92 -0.80 9.16
N GLY A 13 -3.13 -0.23 9.05
CA GLY A 13 -3.37 0.98 8.27
C GLY A 13 -2.57 2.18 8.77
N LEU A 14 -2.44 2.36 10.09
CA LEU A 14 -1.55 3.38 10.66
C LEU A 14 -0.08 3.09 10.35
N LEU A 15 0.35 1.84 10.50
CA LEU A 15 1.73 1.41 10.25
C LEU A 15 2.15 1.55 8.79
N GLN A 16 1.20 1.49 7.85
CA GLN A 16 1.48 1.67 6.42
C GLN A 16 2.16 3.02 6.12
N ASN A 17 1.87 4.08 6.89
CA ASN A 17 2.52 5.38 6.73
C ASN A 17 3.99 5.35 7.14
N PHE A 18 4.32 4.57 8.17
CA PHE A 18 5.70 4.39 8.62
C PHE A 18 6.52 3.64 7.57
N GLN A 19 5.89 2.74 6.79
CA GLN A 19 6.57 2.01 5.71
C GLN A 19 7.16 2.96 4.66
N ALA A 20 6.45 4.03 4.30
CA ALA A 20 6.96 5.03 3.36
C ALA A 20 8.20 5.76 3.91
N GLY A 21 8.20 6.12 5.19
CA GLY A 21 9.35 6.71 5.88
C GLY A 21 10.53 5.74 5.94
N MET A 22 10.32 4.49 6.35
CA MET A 22 11.35 3.46 6.39
C MET A 22 11.96 3.18 5.01
N ASN A 23 11.12 3.13 3.96
CA ASN A 23 11.59 3.00 2.57
C ASN A 23 12.43 4.20 2.14
N SER A 24 12.05 5.42 2.55
CA SER A 24 12.82 6.64 2.26
C SER A 24 14.18 6.63 2.97
N THR A 25 14.24 6.25 4.24
CA THR A 25 15.49 6.12 4.99
C THR A 25 16.43 5.09 4.34
N MET A 26 15.92 3.90 4.03
CA MET A 26 16.70 2.87 3.35
C MET A 26 17.16 3.32 1.95
N GLY A 27 16.30 4.03 1.20
CA GLY A 27 16.65 4.60 -0.10
C GLY A 27 17.74 5.66 -0.01
N GLY A 28 17.76 6.45 1.07
CA GLY A 28 18.84 7.41 1.35
C GLY A 28 20.18 6.74 1.64
N VAL A 29 20.18 5.62 2.38
CA VAL A 29 21.40 4.86 2.70
C VAL A 29 21.95 4.14 1.46
N LEU A 30 21.08 3.53 0.65
CA LEU A 30 21.48 2.77 -0.54
C LEU A 30 21.74 3.65 -1.77
N GLY A 31 21.27 4.91 -1.74
CA GLY A 31 21.30 5.81 -2.90
C GLY A 31 20.31 5.43 -4.01
N ASP A 32 19.49 4.38 -3.83
CA ASP A 32 18.50 3.93 -4.80
C ASP A 32 17.22 3.43 -4.10
N ARG A 33 16.08 4.04 -4.49
CA ARG A 33 14.76 3.74 -3.92
C ARG A 33 14.22 2.35 -4.30
N PHE A 34 14.58 1.83 -5.46
CA PHE A 34 14.12 0.52 -5.91
C PHE A 34 14.90 -0.60 -5.20
N GLN A 35 16.18 -0.39 -4.90
CA GLN A 35 16.96 -1.29 -4.05
C GLN A 35 16.39 -1.35 -2.62
N ALA A 36 16.02 -0.20 -2.05
CA ALA A 36 15.33 -0.16 -0.76
C ALA A 36 14.00 -0.92 -0.78
N GLY A 37 13.19 -0.69 -1.82
CA GLY A 37 11.96 -1.44 -2.06
C GLY A 37 12.17 -2.94 -2.21
N PHE A 38 13.22 -3.35 -2.92
CA PHE A 38 13.58 -4.75 -3.10
C PHE A 38 13.96 -5.42 -1.77
N ILE A 39 14.82 -4.80 -0.95
CA ILE A 39 15.23 -5.34 0.35
C ILE A 39 14.02 -5.49 1.29
N ASN A 40 13.19 -4.44 1.39
CA ASN A 40 12.01 -4.48 2.25
C ASN A 40 10.93 -5.44 1.71
N GLY A 41 10.79 -5.54 0.39
CA GLY A 41 9.94 -6.53 -0.26
C GLY A 41 10.42 -7.97 -0.03
N PHE A 42 11.73 -8.20 -0.05
CA PHE A 42 12.31 -9.51 0.27
C PHE A 42 12.02 -9.91 1.73
N LEU A 43 12.15 -8.97 2.67
CA LEU A 43 11.81 -9.23 4.08
C LEU A 43 10.34 -9.64 4.25
N ASN A 44 9.42 -9.03 3.49
CA ASN A 44 8.01 -9.44 3.46
C ASN A 44 7.85 -10.91 3.01
N VAL A 45 8.54 -11.32 1.94
CA VAL A 45 8.55 -12.72 1.47
C VAL A 45 9.08 -13.66 2.55
N CYS A 46 10.19 -13.30 3.23
CA CYS A 46 10.73 -14.08 4.34
C CYS A 46 9.72 -14.25 5.48
N ILE A 47 9.00 -13.20 5.84
CA ILE A 47 7.96 -13.25 6.88
C ILE A 47 6.83 -14.20 6.45
N LEU A 48 6.38 -14.16 5.20
CA LEU A 48 5.35 -15.08 4.70
C LEU A 48 5.83 -16.54 4.73
N ILE A 49 7.09 -16.81 4.38
CA ILE A 49 7.68 -18.14 4.50
C ILE A 49 7.70 -18.60 5.97
N LEU A 50 8.11 -17.73 6.89
CA LEU A 50 8.11 -18.02 8.32
C LEU A 50 6.70 -18.34 8.84
N VAL A 51 5.68 -17.59 8.39
CA VAL A 51 4.28 -17.87 8.74
C VAL A 51 3.86 -19.26 8.25
N LEU A 52 4.21 -19.64 7.02
CA LEU A 52 3.93 -20.99 6.51
C LEU A 52 4.61 -22.06 7.39
N MET A 53 5.87 -21.85 7.77
CA MET A 53 6.61 -22.76 8.64
C MET A 53 5.99 -22.89 10.04
N VAL A 54 5.68 -21.78 10.71
CA VAL A 54 5.09 -21.75 12.06
C VAL A 54 3.70 -22.39 12.08
N LEU A 55 2.93 -22.21 11.01
CA LEU A 55 1.61 -22.84 10.85
C LEU A 55 1.69 -24.27 10.29
N TRP A 56 2.90 -24.82 10.14
CA TRP A 56 3.13 -26.17 9.61
C TRP A 56 2.48 -26.40 8.24
N ARG A 57 2.42 -25.35 7.41
CA ARG A 57 1.90 -25.42 6.05
C ARG A 57 3.06 -25.59 5.08
N GLY A 58 2.98 -26.63 4.24
CA GLY A 58 3.91 -26.80 3.14
C GLY A 58 3.74 -25.72 2.06
N PHE A 59 4.71 -25.63 1.14
CA PHE A 59 4.55 -24.82 -0.06
C PHE A 59 3.37 -25.32 -0.91
N PRO A 60 2.73 -24.44 -1.70
CA PRO A 60 1.62 -24.83 -2.56
C PRO A 60 2.04 -25.92 -3.56
N SER A 61 1.20 -26.94 -3.72
CA SER A 61 1.41 -27.98 -4.74
C SER A 61 1.42 -27.37 -6.13
N THR A 62 2.38 -27.77 -6.97
CA THR A 62 2.47 -27.33 -8.37
C THR A 62 1.23 -27.72 -9.18
N GLY A 63 0.52 -28.78 -8.79
CA GLY A 63 -0.77 -29.16 -9.38
C GLY A 63 -1.85 -28.12 -9.12
N LEU A 64 -2.01 -27.69 -7.86
CA LEU A 64 -3.00 -26.67 -7.47
C LEU A 64 -2.70 -25.30 -8.10
N LEU A 65 -1.42 -24.96 -8.27
CA LEU A 65 -1.04 -23.73 -8.97
C LEU A 65 -1.46 -23.72 -10.44
N LYS A 66 -1.52 -24.88 -11.10
CA LYS A 66 -1.99 -25.00 -12.50
C LYS A 66 -3.51 -24.89 -12.63
N GLU A 67 -4.25 -25.22 -11.58
CA GLU A 67 -5.70 -25.07 -11.53
C GLU A 67 -6.14 -23.63 -11.28
N ALA A 68 -5.25 -22.80 -10.71
CA ALA A 68 -5.54 -21.40 -10.47
C ALA A 68 -5.71 -20.64 -11.80
N PRO A 69 -6.74 -19.78 -11.93
CA PRO A 69 -6.91 -18.99 -13.13
C PRO A 69 -5.74 -18.02 -13.31
N TRP A 70 -5.29 -17.83 -14.56
CA TRP A 70 -4.08 -17.03 -14.85
C TRP A 70 -4.13 -15.60 -14.29
N TRP A 71 -5.33 -15.00 -14.19
CA TRP A 71 -5.51 -13.67 -13.63
C TRP A 71 -5.28 -13.60 -12.11
N ALA A 72 -5.34 -14.72 -11.38
CA ALA A 72 -5.07 -14.74 -9.94
C ALA A 72 -3.62 -14.34 -9.64
N PHE A 73 -2.69 -14.66 -10.55
CA PHE A 73 -1.28 -14.27 -10.43
C PHE A 73 -1.07 -12.76 -10.63
N LEU A 74 -2.01 -12.05 -11.27
CA LEU A 74 -1.95 -10.60 -11.39
C LEU A 74 -2.04 -9.89 -10.03
N GLY A 75 -2.56 -10.54 -8.99
CA GLY A 75 -2.55 -9.99 -7.63
C GLY A 75 -1.13 -9.64 -7.16
N GLY A 76 -0.15 -10.51 -7.45
CA GLY A 76 1.26 -10.23 -7.17
C GLY A 76 1.82 -9.08 -7.99
N ALA A 77 1.48 -9.01 -9.28
CA ALA A 77 1.90 -7.92 -10.17
C ALA A 77 1.32 -6.56 -9.75
N ILE A 78 0.04 -6.51 -9.37
CA ILE A 78 -0.63 -5.32 -8.84
C ILE A 78 0.06 -4.87 -7.53
N GLY A 79 0.35 -5.80 -6.63
CA GLY A 79 1.09 -5.51 -5.39
C GLY A 79 2.48 -4.92 -5.65
N ALA A 80 3.24 -5.49 -6.58
CA ALA A 80 4.53 -4.95 -6.99
C ALA A 80 4.40 -3.55 -7.62
N GLY A 81 3.40 -3.34 -8.47
CA GLY A 81 3.09 -2.04 -9.07
C GLY A 81 2.74 -0.98 -8.03
N ILE A 82 1.96 -1.36 -6.99
CA ILE A 82 1.69 -0.49 -5.85
C ILE A 82 2.99 -0.07 -5.18
N VAL A 83 3.89 -1.00 -4.86
CA VAL A 83 5.19 -0.67 -4.24
C VAL A 83 6.01 0.28 -5.12
N VAL A 84 6.07 0.05 -6.44
CA VAL A 84 6.76 0.93 -7.39
C VAL A 84 6.19 2.35 -7.39
N VAL A 85 4.86 2.47 -7.44
CA VAL A 85 4.17 3.77 -7.35
C VAL A 85 4.45 4.43 -6.01
N GLN A 86 4.40 3.67 -4.91
CA GLN A 86 4.66 4.20 -3.58
C GLN A 86 6.08 4.77 -3.45
N LEU A 87 7.10 4.02 -3.89
CA LEU A 87 8.50 4.48 -3.84
C LEU A 87 8.75 5.71 -4.71
N SER A 88 8.04 5.82 -5.83
CA SER A 88 8.21 6.93 -6.77
C SER A 88 7.43 8.18 -6.36
N ALA A 89 6.21 8.01 -5.85
CA ALA A 89 5.29 9.09 -5.54
C ALA A 89 5.43 9.64 -4.12
N ALA A 90 5.83 8.82 -3.14
CA ALA A 90 6.02 9.26 -1.74
C ALA A 90 6.91 10.50 -1.58
N PRO A 91 8.08 10.62 -2.23
CA PRO A 91 8.92 11.82 -2.10
C PRO A 91 8.34 13.05 -2.82
N ILE A 92 7.37 12.89 -3.72
CA ILE A 92 6.80 13.97 -4.52
C ILE A 92 5.50 14.49 -3.88
N LEU A 93 4.63 13.58 -3.44
CA LEU A 93 3.28 13.89 -2.95
C LEU A 93 3.22 14.00 -1.41
N GLY A 94 4.29 13.63 -0.71
CA GLY A 94 4.24 13.45 0.75
C GLY A 94 3.31 12.31 1.18
N ALA A 95 3.34 11.99 2.48
CA ALA A 95 2.56 10.87 3.01
C ALA A 95 1.05 11.13 3.01
N GLY A 96 0.62 12.35 3.37
CA GLY A 96 -0.80 12.69 3.55
C GLY A 96 -1.62 12.58 2.27
N LEU A 97 -1.20 13.29 1.22
CA LEU A 97 -1.90 13.28 -0.07
C LEU A 97 -1.87 11.89 -0.72
N MET A 98 -0.72 11.20 -0.65
CA MET A 98 -0.58 9.86 -1.17
C MET A 98 -1.58 8.89 -0.51
N VAL A 99 -1.69 8.90 0.82
CA VAL A 99 -2.65 8.05 1.55
C VAL A 99 -4.09 8.40 1.16
N ALA A 100 -4.42 9.68 1.09
CA ALA A 100 -5.76 10.12 0.70
C ALA A 100 -6.14 9.57 -0.69
N LEU A 101 -5.24 9.68 -1.67
CA LEU A 101 -5.42 9.15 -3.03
C LEU A 101 -5.53 7.62 -3.05
N PHE A 102 -4.70 6.92 -2.27
CA PHE A 102 -4.76 5.46 -2.15
C PHE A 102 -6.09 5.00 -1.57
N VAL A 103 -6.56 5.63 -0.50
CA VAL A 103 -7.85 5.31 0.13
C VAL A 103 -9.01 5.59 -0.83
N ALA A 104 -8.99 6.73 -1.54
CA ALA A 104 -9.99 7.04 -2.55
C ALA A 104 -10.03 6.00 -3.68
N GLY A 105 -8.86 5.60 -4.20
CA GLY A 105 -8.74 4.55 -5.21
C GLY A 105 -9.23 3.19 -4.70
N GLN A 106 -8.88 2.79 -3.48
CA GLN A 106 -9.31 1.53 -2.87
C GLN A 106 -10.83 1.48 -2.65
N VAL A 107 -11.44 2.56 -2.17
CA VAL A 107 -12.90 2.61 -1.96
C VAL A 107 -13.63 2.62 -3.30
N SER A 108 -13.15 3.38 -4.29
CA SER A 108 -13.71 3.39 -5.65
C SER A 108 -13.61 2.01 -6.29
N GLY A 109 -12.44 1.37 -6.18
CA GLY A 109 -12.22 -0.01 -6.61
C GLY A 109 -13.19 -0.96 -5.93
N SER A 110 -13.38 -0.87 -4.61
CA SER A 110 -14.30 -1.75 -3.87
C SER A 110 -15.73 -1.69 -4.40
N LEU A 111 -16.21 -0.51 -4.83
CA LEU A 111 -17.53 -0.37 -5.44
C LEU A 111 -17.60 -1.06 -6.80
N ILE A 112 -16.57 -0.89 -7.63
CA ILE A 112 -16.43 -1.53 -8.94
C ILE A 112 -16.46 -3.05 -8.78
N VAL A 113 -15.62 -3.59 -7.90
CA VAL A 113 -15.50 -5.05 -7.71
C VAL A 113 -16.78 -5.63 -7.14
N ASP A 114 -17.41 -4.95 -6.17
CA ASP A 114 -18.64 -5.41 -5.53
C ASP A 114 -19.86 -5.33 -6.46
N THR A 115 -19.94 -4.33 -7.35
CA THR A 115 -21.10 -4.15 -8.24
C THR A 115 -21.16 -5.20 -9.34
N TRP A 116 -20.00 -5.56 -9.88
CA TRP A 116 -19.88 -6.52 -10.98
C TRP A 116 -19.43 -7.92 -10.53
N GLY A 117 -19.18 -8.12 -9.24
CA GLY A 117 -18.71 -9.41 -8.71
C GLY A 117 -17.37 -9.84 -9.31
N LEU A 118 -16.48 -8.88 -9.59
CA LEU A 118 -15.22 -9.15 -10.27
C LEU A 118 -14.26 -9.90 -9.34
N VAL A 119 -13.28 -10.61 -9.92
CA VAL A 119 -12.17 -11.24 -9.16
C VAL A 119 -12.65 -12.17 -8.02
N GLY A 120 -13.81 -12.81 -8.20
CA GLY A 120 -14.38 -13.76 -7.23
C GLY A 120 -15.14 -13.13 -6.07
N TYR A 121 -15.40 -11.82 -6.09
CA TYR A 121 -16.23 -11.16 -5.08
C TYR A 121 -17.72 -11.44 -5.33
N PRO A 122 -18.54 -11.58 -4.26
CA PRO A 122 -19.98 -11.67 -4.42
C PRO A 122 -20.55 -10.33 -4.88
N VAL A 123 -21.54 -10.37 -5.79
CA VAL A 123 -22.26 -9.15 -6.22
C VAL A 123 -23.01 -8.55 -5.03
N ARG A 124 -22.78 -7.27 -4.76
CA ARG A 124 -23.43 -6.51 -3.69
C ARG A 124 -24.04 -5.23 -4.24
N SER A 125 -25.26 -4.93 -3.83
CA SER A 125 -25.90 -3.65 -4.15
C SER A 125 -25.14 -2.49 -3.50
N ILE A 126 -24.90 -1.42 -4.28
CA ILE A 126 -24.33 -0.19 -3.74
C ILE A 126 -25.40 0.54 -2.93
N SER A 127 -25.21 0.66 -1.61
CA SER A 127 -26.06 1.51 -0.77
C SER A 127 -25.70 2.99 -0.94
N GLY A 128 -26.68 3.90 -0.83
CA GLY A 128 -26.43 5.35 -0.84
C GLY A 128 -25.39 5.82 0.19
N LEU A 129 -25.28 5.15 1.34
CA LEU A 129 -24.25 5.44 2.35
C LEU A 129 -22.82 5.18 1.87
N ARG A 130 -22.60 4.18 1.01
CA ARG A 130 -21.26 3.92 0.44
C ARG A 130 -20.89 4.97 -0.61
N LEU A 131 -21.87 5.45 -1.38
CA LEU A 131 -21.67 6.59 -2.29
C LEU A 131 -21.35 7.87 -1.52
N LEU A 132 -22.07 8.12 -0.42
CA LEU A 132 -21.78 9.24 0.48
C LEU A 132 -20.37 9.12 1.08
N ALA A 133 -19.99 7.94 1.55
CA ALA A 133 -18.65 7.70 2.08
C ALA A 133 -17.56 7.97 1.03
N LEU A 134 -17.74 7.52 -0.21
CA LEU A 134 -16.84 7.84 -1.30
C LEU A 134 -16.80 9.34 -1.58
N GLY A 135 -17.96 10.01 -1.60
CA GLY A 135 -18.04 11.46 -1.77
C GLY A 135 -17.25 12.21 -0.69
N LEU A 136 -17.37 11.82 0.57
CA LEU A 136 -16.61 12.40 1.68
C LEU A 136 -15.10 12.15 1.55
N ILE A 137 -14.68 10.98 1.08
CA ILE A 137 -13.27 10.69 0.82
C ILE A 137 -12.73 11.57 -0.32
N VAL A 138 -13.49 11.75 -1.40
CA VAL A 138 -13.11 12.63 -2.51
C VAL A 138 -12.97 14.07 -2.03
N VAL A 139 -13.91 14.56 -1.21
CA VAL A 139 -13.79 15.87 -0.55
C VAL A 139 -12.51 15.93 0.28
N GLY A 140 -12.21 14.89 1.07
CA GLY A 140 -10.97 14.79 1.85
C GLY A 140 -9.71 14.85 0.99
N VAL A 141 -9.69 14.20 -0.18
CA VAL A 141 -8.59 14.28 -1.16
C VAL A 141 -8.44 15.69 -1.71
N VAL A 142 -9.54 16.34 -2.10
CA VAL A 142 -9.50 17.73 -2.60
C VAL A 142 -8.96 18.67 -1.53
N LEU A 143 -9.40 18.53 -0.28
CA LEU A 143 -8.86 19.32 0.82
C LEU A 143 -7.37 19.04 1.03
N ALA A 144 -6.95 17.76 1.03
CA ALA A 144 -5.56 17.38 1.16
C ALA A 144 -4.70 18.02 0.06
N LEU A 145 -5.16 18.00 -1.20
CA LEU A 145 -4.51 18.66 -2.34
C LEU A 145 -4.38 20.17 -2.14
N LEU A 146 -5.40 20.82 -1.59
CA LEU A 146 -5.39 22.27 -1.35
C LEU A 146 -4.49 22.66 -0.16
N THR A 147 -4.29 21.75 0.79
CA THR A 147 -3.43 21.98 1.96
C THR A 147 -2.00 21.48 1.79
N ASP A 148 -1.69 20.81 0.68
CA ASP A 148 -0.35 20.26 0.44
C ASP A 148 0.64 21.42 0.24
N VAL A 149 1.41 21.70 1.30
CA VAL A 149 2.47 22.70 1.26
C VAL A 149 3.69 22.03 0.62
N PRO A 150 4.29 22.61 -0.44
CA PRO A 150 5.49 22.05 -1.05
C PRO A 150 6.55 21.81 0.03
N VAL A 151 7.09 20.59 0.09
CA VAL A 151 8.23 20.29 0.96
C VAL A 151 9.41 21.11 0.45
N ASP A 152 9.79 22.16 1.18
CA ASP A 152 10.95 22.98 0.83
C ASP A 152 12.19 22.09 0.69
N SER A 153 12.76 22.09 -0.51
CA SER A 153 13.98 21.37 -0.88
C SER A 153 15.22 21.80 -0.08
N GLN A 154 15.10 22.79 0.80
CA GLN A 154 16.17 23.30 1.66
C GLN A 154 16.45 22.42 2.89
N ALA A 155 15.53 21.56 3.35
CA ALA A 155 15.81 20.67 4.48
C ALA A 155 16.81 19.54 4.13
N ALA A 156 16.92 19.18 2.84
CA ALA A 156 17.84 18.15 2.36
C ALA A 156 19.30 18.63 2.30
N SER A 157 19.56 19.93 2.18
CA SER A 157 20.93 20.48 2.15
C SER A 157 21.52 20.65 3.56
N VAL A 158 20.70 20.91 4.58
CA VAL A 158 21.16 21.06 5.98
C VAL A 158 21.70 19.73 6.53
N HIS A 159 21.11 18.59 6.15
CA HIS A 159 21.59 17.29 6.63
C HIS A 159 22.88 16.82 5.94
N LYS A 160 23.13 17.22 4.69
CA LYS A 160 24.42 16.94 4.01
C LYS A 160 25.59 17.71 4.64
N GLY A 161 25.38 18.96 5.05
CA GLY A 161 26.44 19.77 5.66
C GLY A 161 26.89 19.33 7.06
N THR A 162 26.10 18.50 7.75
CA THR A 162 26.42 18.04 9.12
C THR A 162 27.20 16.71 9.13
N ILE A 163 27.22 15.98 8.01
CA ILE A 163 27.98 14.70 7.90
C ILE A 163 29.37 14.94 7.30
N GLU A 164 29.62 16.12 6.71
CA GLU A 164 30.90 16.50 6.08
C GLU A 164 31.77 17.45 6.93
N SER A 165 31.44 17.69 8.21
CA SER A 165 32.25 18.48 9.16
C SER A 165 32.79 17.64 10.31
#